data_AF-A0A7X7G1D3-F1
#
_entry.id   AF-A0A7X7G1D3-F1
#
_cell.length_a   1.000
_cell.length_b   1.000
_cell.length_c   1.000
_cell.angle_alpha   90.00
_cell.angle_beta   90.00
_cell.angle_gamma   90.00
#
_symmetry.space_group_name_H-M   'P 1'
#
loop_
_entity.id
_entity.type
_entity.pdbx_description
1 polymer ?
#
loop_
_entity_poly.entity_id
_entity_poly.type
_entity_poly.pdbx_seq_one_letter_code
_entity_poly.pdbx_strand_id
1 'polypeptide(L)'
;MNRMKNMDEGASVLSPEQFRADALVTKARAAAAVFGQYDQEQVNRIVDAVCRAAFDRRVQLAKMAREETGIGVWEHKVLKHVLATLFVCEQM
;
A
#
# COMPACT_ATOMS: atom_id res chain seq x y z
N MET A 1 -18.95 32.48 39.38
CA MET A 1 -19.15 31.06 38.98
C MET A 1 -19.12 31.00 37.46
N ASN A 2 -17.94 31.11 36.84
CA ASN A 2 -17.78 31.20 35.38
C ASN A 2 -16.77 30.14 34.89
N ARG A 3 -17.07 28.88 35.18
CA ARG A 3 -16.40 27.69 34.64
C ARG A 3 -17.52 26.75 34.23
N MET A 4 -17.81 26.58 32.93
CA MET A 4 -18.50 25.41 32.31
C MET A 4 -19.18 25.70 30.96
N LYS A 5 -18.71 26.66 30.16
CA LYS A 5 -19.04 26.66 28.72
C LYS A 5 -17.78 27.04 27.95
N ASN A 6 -17.02 26.03 27.56
CA ASN A 6 -16.03 25.99 26.48
C ASN A 6 -15.56 24.54 26.40
N MET A 7 -16.46 23.64 26.01
CA MET A 7 -16.14 22.21 25.85
C MET A 7 -16.83 21.61 24.60
N ASP A 8 -17.19 22.47 23.64
CA ASP A 8 -17.89 22.13 22.39
C ASP A 8 -17.32 22.94 21.21
N GLU A 9 -16.01 23.14 21.18
CA GLU A 9 -15.34 23.69 19.99
C GLU A 9 -14.20 22.74 19.62
N GLY A 10 -14.54 21.69 18.88
CA GLY A 10 -13.53 20.72 18.47
C GLY A 10 -13.99 19.46 17.75
N ALA A 11 -15.25 19.35 17.31
CA ALA A 11 -15.58 18.38 16.26
C ALA A 11 -15.06 18.94 14.94
N SER A 12 -13.75 18.83 14.69
CA SER A 12 -13.18 19.17 13.39
C SER A 12 -13.81 18.25 12.35
N VAL A 13 -14.61 18.83 11.46
CA VAL A 13 -15.14 18.14 10.28
C VAL A 13 -13.92 17.70 9.49
N LEU A 14 -13.64 16.39 9.50
CA LEU A 14 -12.53 15.81 8.76
C LEU A 14 -12.68 16.17 7.27
N SER A 15 -11.57 16.49 6.62
CA SER A 15 -11.57 16.67 5.18
C SER A 15 -11.97 15.36 4.48
N PRO A 16 -12.53 15.42 3.26
CA PRO A 16 -12.82 14.21 2.50
C PRO A 16 -11.61 13.28 2.32
N GLU A 17 -10.40 13.84 2.25
CA GLU A 17 -9.15 13.07 2.15
C GLU A 17 -8.81 12.34 3.46
N GLN A 18 -8.96 13.02 4.59
CA GLN A 18 -8.75 12.44 5.92
C GLN A 18 -9.73 11.30 6.17
N PHE A 19 -11.01 11.51 5.83
CA PHE A 19 -12.02 10.46 5.93
C PHE A 19 -11.67 9.22 5.08
N ARG A 20 -11.18 9.41 3.85
CA ARG A 20 -10.74 8.30 2.98
C ARG A 20 -9.51 7.59 3.54
N ALA A 21 -8.53 8.34 4.05
CA ALA A 21 -7.34 7.77 4.68
C ALA A 21 -7.72 6.93 5.90
N ASP A 22 -8.56 7.43 6.80
CA ASP A 22 -9.02 6.73 7.99
C ASP A 22 -9.79 5.44 7.63
N ALA A 23 -10.64 5.51 6.61
CA ALA A 23 -11.35 4.34 6.09
C ALA A 23 -10.38 3.26 5.55
N LEU A 24 -9.32 3.66 4.84
CA LEU A 24 -8.30 2.73 4.35
C LEU A 24 -7.48 2.12 5.49
N VAL A 25 -7.05 2.94 6.46
CA VAL A 25 -6.31 2.47 7.64
C VAL A 25 -7.14 1.48 8.45
N THR A 26 -8.45 1.74 8.59
CA THR A 26 -9.36 0.85 9.32
C THR A 26 -9.45 -0.51 8.63
N LYS A 27 -9.60 -0.54 7.30
CA LYS A 27 -9.59 -1.78 6.51
C LYS A 27 -8.26 -2.51 6.60
N ALA A 28 -7.15 -1.78 6.52
CA ALA A 28 -5.81 -2.34 6.61
C ALA A 28 -5.56 -3.01 7.97
N ARG A 29 -6.01 -2.41 9.08
CA ARG A 29 -5.92 -3.01 10.42
C ARG A 29 -6.71 -4.32 10.53
N ALA A 30 -7.93 -4.34 10.01
CA ALA A 30 -8.74 -5.57 9.99
C ALA A 30 -8.07 -6.67 9.15
N ALA A 31 -7.56 -6.33 7.95
CA ALA A 31 -6.84 -7.27 7.10
C ALA A 31 -5.57 -7.79 7.76
N ALA A 32 -4.78 -6.94 8.42
CA ALA A 32 -3.57 -7.33 9.15
C ALA A 32 -3.87 -8.27 10.32
N ALA A 33 -4.98 -8.05 11.04
CA ALA A 33 -5.39 -8.93 12.14
C ALA A 33 -5.74 -10.35 11.67
N VAL A 34 -6.33 -10.49 10.48
CA VAL A 34 -6.61 -11.79 9.86
C VAL A 34 -5.34 -12.40 9.28
N PHE A 35 -4.53 -11.62 8.56
CA PHE A 35 -3.28 -12.08 7.96
C PHE A 35 -2.29 -12.59 9.02
N GLY A 36 -2.26 -11.98 10.21
CA GLY A 36 -1.42 -12.44 11.33
C GLY A 36 -1.81 -13.80 11.90
N GLN A 37 -2.94 -14.38 11.50
CA GLN A 37 -3.37 -15.73 11.90
C GLN A 37 -2.95 -16.79 10.88
N TYR A 38 -2.35 -16.38 9.75
CA TYR A 38 -1.96 -17.30 8.70
C TYR A 38 -0.69 -18.06 9.05
N ASP A 39 -0.63 -19.31 8.58
CA ASP A 39 0.59 -20.10 8.60
C ASP A 39 1.56 -19.67 7.48
N GLN A 40 2.79 -20.18 7.55
CA GLN A 40 3.83 -19.83 6.59
C GLN A 40 3.45 -20.21 5.15
N GLU A 41 2.74 -21.32 4.94
CA GLU A 41 2.34 -21.75 3.59
C GLU A 41 1.30 -20.81 2.99
N GLN A 42 0.33 -20.37 3.79
CA GLN A 42 -0.67 -19.38 3.41
C GLN A 42 -0.01 -18.04 3.06
N VAL A 43 0.93 -17.58 3.89
CA VAL A 43 1.71 -16.36 3.63
C VAL A 43 2.50 -16.51 2.32
N ASN A 44 3.22 -17.62 2.15
CA ASN A 44 4.03 -17.87 0.96
C ASN A 44 3.19 -17.88 -0.32
N ARG A 45 2.00 -18.51 -0.30
CA ARG A 45 1.08 -18.50 -1.45
C ARG A 45 0.64 -17.09 -1.84
N ILE A 46 0.37 -16.23 -0.85
CA ILE A 46 -0.03 -14.84 -1.11
C ILE A 46 1.13 -14.04 -1.70
N VAL A 47 2.32 -14.16 -1.11
CA VAL A 47 3.53 -13.45 -1.57
C VAL A 47 3.92 -13.89 -2.97
N ASP A 48 3.93 -15.19 -3.27
CA ASP A 48 4.22 -15.73 -4.62
C ASP A 48 3.25 -15.18 -5.66
N ALA A 49 1.95 -15.15 -5.36
CA ALA A 49 0.94 -14.57 -6.25
C ALA A 49 1.17 -13.07 -6.50
N VAL A 50 1.54 -12.30 -5.48
CA VAL A 50 1.86 -10.87 -5.62
C VAL A 50 3.11 -10.68 -6.49
N CYS A 51 4.17 -11.45 -6.24
CA CYS A 51 5.42 -11.34 -6.99
C CYS A 51 5.24 -11.70 -8.46
N ARG A 52 4.50 -12.76 -8.78
CA ARG A 52 4.13 -13.13 -10.16
C ARG A 52 3.36 -12.02 -10.85
N ALA A 53 2.30 -11.51 -10.21
CA ALA A 53 1.48 -10.45 -10.79
C ALA A 53 2.28 -9.16 -11.03
N ALA A 54 3.19 -8.82 -10.12
CA ALA A 54 4.07 -7.66 -10.27
C ALA A 54 5.11 -7.86 -11.38
N PHE A 55 5.67 -9.06 -11.51
CA PHE A 55 6.60 -9.40 -12.59
C PHE A 55 5.90 -9.33 -13.94
N ASP A 56 4.72 -9.93 -14.09
CA ASP A 56 3.97 -9.95 -15.34
C ASP A 56 3.62 -8.54 -15.83
N ARG A 57 3.33 -7.63 -14.89
CA ARG A 57 2.95 -6.23 -15.18
C ARG A 57 4.13 -5.25 -15.19
N ARG A 58 5.36 -5.69 -14.97
CA ARG A 58 6.55 -4.83 -14.79
C ARG A 58 6.73 -3.76 -15.86
N VAL A 59 6.48 -4.11 -17.13
CA VAL A 59 6.64 -3.19 -18.27
C VAL A 59 5.56 -2.12 -18.26
N GLN A 60 4.31 -2.53 -18.02
CA GLN A 60 3.18 -1.61 -17.94
C GLN A 60 3.37 -0.61 -16.79
N LEU A 61 3.68 -1.10 -15.58
CA LEU A 61 3.89 -0.26 -14.39
C LEU A 61 5.06 0.71 -14.57
N ALA A 62 6.16 0.24 -15.18
CA ALA A 62 7.31 1.08 -15.47
C ALA A 62 6.99 2.24 -16.43
N LYS A 63 6.18 1.97 -17.47
CA LYS A 63 5.74 3.01 -18.41
C LYS A 63 4.78 4.00 -17.74
N MET A 64 3.78 3.50 -17.01
CA MET A 64 2.85 4.34 -16.24
C MET A 64 3.59 5.28 -15.29
N ALA A 65 4.58 4.76 -14.55
CA ALA A 65 5.37 5.58 -13.63
C ALA A 65 6.19 6.66 -14.34
N ARG A 66 6.67 6.42 -15.56
CA ARG A 66 7.38 7.43 -16.36
C ARG A 66 6.41 8.48 -16.90
N GLU A 67 5.24 8.05 -17.36
CA GLU A 67 4.20 8.93 -17.90
C GLU A 67 3.65 9.86 -16.81
N GLU A 68 3.34 9.33 -15.63
CA GLU A 68 2.80 10.09 -14.50
C GLU A 68 3.82 11.09 -13.93
N THR A 69 5.06 10.65 -13.72
CA THR A 69 6.06 11.48 -13.02
C THR A 69 6.93 12.33 -13.93
N GLY A 70 7.10 11.94 -15.19
CA GLY A 70 8.11 12.53 -16.07
C GLY A 70 9.56 12.31 -15.63
N ILE A 71 9.84 11.36 -14.71
CA ILE A 71 11.16 11.14 -14.09
C ILE A 71 11.78 9.78 -14.48
N GLY A 72 13.06 9.80 -14.87
CA GLY A 72 13.87 8.61 -15.16
C GLY A 72 13.60 7.94 -16.53
N VAL A 73 14.15 6.75 -16.75
CA VAL A 73 13.97 5.95 -17.98
C VAL A 73 13.13 4.71 -17.63
N TRP A 74 12.09 4.38 -18.42
CA TRP A 74 11.14 3.33 -18.04
C TRP A 74 11.78 1.94 -18.05
N GLU A 75 12.74 1.70 -18.94
CA GLU A 75 13.53 0.46 -19.01
C GLU A 75 14.28 0.19 -17.71
N HIS A 76 14.85 1.23 -17.08
CA HIS A 76 15.48 1.09 -15.76
C HIS A 76 14.46 0.78 -14.66
N LYS A 77 13.22 1.29 -14.78
CA LYS A 77 12.14 0.93 -13.86
C LYS A 77 11.68 -0.52 -14.05
N VAL A 78 11.72 -1.05 -15.29
CA VAL A 78 11.50 -2.49 -15.54
C VAL A 78 12.53 -3.33 -14.81
N LEU A 79 13.82 -2.98 -14.89
CA LEU A 79 14.87 -3.70 -14.18
C LEU A 79 14.66 -3.67 -12.66
N LYS A 80 14.23 -2.53 -12.10
CA LYS A 80 13.86 -2.42 -10.67
C LYS A 80 12.72 -3.36 -10.30
N HIS A 81 11.70 -3.48 -11.14
CA HIS A 81 10.61 -4.43 -10.92
C HIS A 81 11.11 -5.88 -10.98
N VAL A 82 11.90 -6.26 -12.00
CA VAL A 82 12.49 -7.61 -12.10
C VAL A 82 13.31 -7.94 -10.85
N LEU A 83 14.15 -7.00 -10.40
CA LEU A 83 14.96 -7.17 -9.20
C LEU A 83 14.10 -7.44 -7.96
N ALA A 84 13.04 -6.65 -7.76
CA ALA A 84 12.15 -6.83 -6.62
C ALA A 84 11.38 -8.16 -6.68
N THR A 85 10.92 -8.58 -7.86
CA THR A 85 10.00 -9.73 -7.97
C THR A 85 10.69 -11.07 -8.13
N LEU A 86 11.93 -11.12 -8.62
CA LEU A 86 12.70 -12.36 -8.69
C LEU A 86 13.65 -12.45 -7.49
N PHE A 87 14.51 -11.45 -7.28
CA PHE A 87 15.55 -11.59 -6.26
C PHE A 87 15.05 -11.42 -4.83
N VAL A 88 14.15 -10.49 -4.54
CA VAL A 88 13.67 -10.30 -3.16
C VAL A 88 12.62 -11.36 -2.80
N CYS A 89 11.74 -11.70 -3.73
CA CYS A 89 10.68 -12.68 -3.49
C CYS A 89 11.18 -14.13 -3.40
N GLU A 90 12.23 -14.51 -4.14
CA GLU A 90 12.81 -15.87 -4.04
C GLU A 90 13.60 -16.07 -2.74
N GLN A 91 13.94 -15.01 -2.02
CA GLN A 91 14.72 -15.05 -0.77
C GLN A 91 13.82 -15.09 0.49
N MET A 92 12.50 -15.14 0.32
CA MET A 92 11.48 -15.19 1.38
C MET A 92 10.86 -16.58 1.48
#